data_AF-A0A178E3Y3-F1
#
_entry.id   AF-A0A178E3Y3-F1
#
_cell.length_a   1.000
_cell.length_b   1.000
_cell.length_c   1.000
_cell.angle_alpha   90.00
_cell.angle_beta   90.00
_cell.angle_gamma   90.00
#
_symmetry.space_group_name_H-M   'P 1'
#
loop_
_entity.id
_entity.type
_entity.pdbx_description
1 polymer ?
#
loop_
_entity_poly.entity_id
_entity_poly.type
_entity_poly.pdbx_seq_one_letter_code
_entity_poly.pdbx_strand_id
1 'polypeptide(L)'
;LRTRSASTQLFRRYYSTSLRFSKARQLQCDVELDIESFNANEPIVIPNVFSDLPAIKKWFVPSTTNPGALDLNASYLKPYDMSMVPLELTSASPETHQNSFDQFEAPLSLLIAHMTGPPTPDTRLYLAQHSLHDLPSDLQNDLPTPSLIFRIGRGDIYASSVWMGRPPTRTPLHRDPNPNLFVQLAGQKVVRLMRPEVGRAVYEKVRAEVGRAGGKANMRGQEMMEGTEMEALENAVWNEQGAMEEGVEATLERGDGL
;
A
#
# COMPACT_ATOMS: atom_id res chain seq x y z
N LEU A 1 -0.75 -20.33 40.65
CA LEU A 1 -0.94 -20.59 39.21
C LEU A 1 -1.03 -19.25 38.51
N ARG A 2 0.09 -18.80 37.90
CA ARG A 2 0.21 -17.49 37.24
C ARG A 2 -0.53 -17.52 35.91
N THR A 3 -1.53 -16.65 35.79
CA THR A 3 -2.20 -16.28 34.54
C THR A 3 -1.17 -15.62 33.61
N ARG A 4 -0.94 -16.24 32.44
CA ARG A 4 -0.20 -15.61 31.34
C ARG A 4 -1.10 -14.56 30.70
N SER A 5 -0.72 -13.30 30.89
CA SER A 5 -1.21 -12.18 30.09
C SER A 5 -0.97 -12.47 28.61
N ALA A 6 -2.04 -12.44 27.81
CA ALA A 6 -1.95 -12.42 26.36
C ALA A 6 -1.25 -11.12 25.96
N SER A 7 0.01 -11.22 25.54
CA SER A 7 0.71 -10.09 24.95
C SER A 7 0.09 -9.83 23.58
N THR A 8 -0.84 -8.87 23.52
CA THR A 8 -1.21 -8.23 22.26
C THR A 8 0.06 -7.62 21.70
N GLN A 9 0.65 -8.26 20.69
CA GLN A 9 1.81 -7.75 20.00
C GLN A 9 1.34 -6.51 19.23
N LEU A 10 1.37 -5.35 19.90
CA LEU A 10 1.15 -4.07 19.26
C LEU A 10 2.19 -3.96 18.16
N PHE A 11 1.77 -4.07 16.89
CA PHE A 11 2.62 -3.75 15.76
C PHE A 11 3.15 -2.35 15.99
N ARG A 12 4.46 -2.24 16.27
CA ARG A 12 5.14 -0.97 16.49
C ARG A 12 4.94 -0.16 15.22
N ARG A 13 4.16 0.93 15.30
CA ARG A 13 3.99 1.85 14.18
C ARG A 13 5.35 2.48 13.91
N TYR A 14 5.79 2.43 12.66
CA TYR A 14 7.08 2.97 12.25
C TYR A 14 6.99 4.43 11.76
N TYR A 15 5.86 5.10 11.99
CA TYR A 15 5.61 6.46 11.52
C TYR A 15 4.97 7.31 12.61
N SER A 16 5.17 8.63 12.54
CA SER A 16 4.60 9.59 13.48
C SER A 16 3.08 9.69 13.34
N THR A 17 2.39 9.92 14.46
CA THR A 17 0.96 10.25 14.53
C THR A 17 0.71 11.77 14.62
N SER A 18 1.72 12.59 14.34
CA SER A 18 1.63 14.06 14.34
C SER A 18 0.45 14.54 13.49
N LEU A 19 -0.26 15.56 13.97
CA LEU A 19 -1.37 16.22 13.29
C LEU A 19 -0.96 17.05 12.05
N ARG A 20 0.24 16.82 11.48
CA ARG A 20 0.74 17.54 10.30
C ARG A 20 -0.13 17.34 9.06
N PHE A 21 -0.91 16.27 9.02
CA PHE A 21 -1.82 15.97 7.92
C PHE A 21 -3.25 16.01 8.46
N SER A 22 -4.10 16.80 7.81
CA SER A 22 -5.53 16.78 8.10
C SER A 22 -6.14 15.46 7.63
N LYS A 23 -7.29 15.04 8.17
CA LYS A 23 -7.91 13.79 7.71
C LYS A 23 -8.49 13.98 6.30
N ALA A 24 -8.26 13.00 5.43
CA ALA A 24 -8.93 12.94 4.14
C ALA A 24 -10.45 12.92 4.33
N ARG A 25 -11.17 13.60 3.44
CA ARG A 25 -12.63 13.62 3.46
C ARG A 25 -13.15 12.20 3.26
N GLN A 26 -14.14 11.81 4.05
CA GLN A 26 -14.86 10.55 3.85
C GLN A 26 -16.19 10.83 3.15
N LEU A 27 -16.58 9.95 2.23
CA LEU A 27 -17.92 9.97 1.67
C LEU A 27 -18.94 9.58 2.75
N GLN A 28 -19.96 10.41 2.96
CA GLN A 28 -21.06 10.08 3.85
C GLN A 28 -22.05 9.18 3.08
N CYS A 29 -22.16 7.92 3.49
CA CYS A 29 -23.09 6.95 2.89
C CYS A 29 -24.54 7.40 3.09
N ASP A 30 -25.23 7.69 1.99
CA ASP A 30 -26.70 7.61 1.79
C ASP A 30 -27.13 8.26 0.47
N VAL A 31 -26.25 9.03 -0.16
CA VAL A 31 -26.47 9.52 -1.53
C VAL A 31 -25.85 8.48 -2.45
N GLU A 32 -26.61 7.93 -3.41
CA GLU A 32 -26.02 7.35 -4.63
C GLU A 32 -24.85 8.25 -4.98
N LEU A 33 -23.61 7.74 -4.91
CA LEU A 33 -22.39 8.54 -5.07
C LEU A 33 -22.70 9.68 -6.04
N ASP A 34 -22.83 10.91 -5.55
CA ASP A 34 -23.21 12.03 -6.40
C ASP A 34 -21.98 12.37 -7.22
N ILE A 35 -21.76 11.55 -8.24
CA ILE A 35 -20.54 11.51 -9.03
C ILE A 35 -20.41 12.79 -9.84
N GLU A 36 -21.51 13.51 -10.05
CA GLU A 36 -21.51 14.85 -10.63
C GLU A 36 -20.77 15.86 -9.74
N SER A 37 -20.72 15.63 -8.42
CA SER A 37 -19.96 16.44 -7.46
C SER A 37 -18.52 15.94 -7.20
N PHE A 38 -18.09 14.85 -7.83
CA PHE A 38 -16.78 14.23 -7.60
C PHE A 38 -15.65 15.05 -8.22
N ASN A 39 -14.91 15.80 -7.39
CA ASN A 39 -13.67 16.45 -7.80
C ASN A 39 -12.52 15.44 -7.82
N ALA A 40 -12.12 14.99 -9.01
CA ALA A 40 -11.01 14.04 -9.20
C ALA A 40 -9.63 14.56 -8.73
N ASN A 41 -9.51 15.85 -8.37
CA ASN A 41 -8.28 16.43 -7.81
C ASN A 41 -8.27 16.43 -6.27
N GLU A 42 -9.34 15.95 -5.62
CA GLU A 42 -9.44 15.86 -4.17
C GLU A 42 -9.55 14.40 -3.74
N PRO A 43 -8.64 13.91 -2.87
CA PRO A 43 -8.74 12.55 -2.37
C PRO A 43 -9.96 12.38 -1.47
N ILE A 44 -10.67 11.27 -1.66
CA ILE A 44 -11.84 10.92 -0.85
C ILE A 44 -11.76 9.45 -0.43
N VAL A 45 -11.98 9.19 0.84
CA VAL A 45 -12.13 7.81 1.33
C VAL A 45 -13.57 7.38 1.12
N ILE A 46 -13.74 6.20 0.54
CA ILE A 46 -15.03 5.57 0.22
C ILE A 46 -15.19 4.36 1.14
N PRO A 47 -15.82 4.52 2.32
CA PRO A 47 -15.81 3.48 3.35
C PRO A 47 -16.68 2.28 2.95
N ASN A 48 -16.15 1.08 3.12
CA ASN A 48 -16.86 -0.21 3.08
C ASN A 48 -17.61 -0.57 1.77
N VAL A 49 -17.47 0.21 0.69
CA VAL A 49 -18.15 -0.02 -0.60
C VAL A 49 -17.66 -1.28 -1.33
N PHE A 50 -16.42 -1.71 -1.06
CA PHE A 50 -15.79 -2.85 -1.75
C PHE A 50 -15.77 -4.12 -0.89
N SER A 51 -16.48 -4.13 0.24
CA SER A 51 -16.47 -5.22 1.21
C SER A 51 -16.98 -6.56 0.66
N ASP A 52 -17.76 -6.52 -0.41
CA ASP A 52 -18.33 -7.70 -1.07
C ASP A 52 -17.46 -8.34 -2.15
N LEU A 53 -16.28 -7.77 -2.46
CA LEU A 53 -15.34 -8.35 -3.41
C LEU A 53 -15.04 -9.82 -3.05
N PRO A 54 -15.12 -10.78 -4.00
CA PRO A 54 -14.89 -12.18 -3.70
C PRO A 54 -13.49 -12.46 -3.15
N ALA A 55 -12.46 -11.74 -3.61
CA ALA A 55 -11.09 -11.86 -3.09
C ALA A 55 -11.02 -11.67 -1.57
N ILE A 56 -11.77 -10.72 -1.02
CA ILE A 56 -11.82 -10.46 0.42
C ILE A 56 -12.32 -11.70 1.19
N LYS A 57 -13.30 -12.42 0.63
CA LYS A 57 -13.93 -13.60 1.25
C LYS A 57 -13.14 -14.89 1.01
N LYS A 58 -12.40 -14.97 -0.11
CA LYS A 58 -11.72 -16.19 -0.55
C LYS A 58 -10.23 -16.21 -0.21
N TRP A 59 -9.53 -15.09 -0.38
CA TRP A 59 -8.07 -15.01 -0.22
C TRP A 59 -7.65 -14.90 1.24
N PHE A 60 -8.60 -14.64 2.14
CA PHE A 60 -8.34 -14.42 3.56
C PHE A 60 -9.30 -15.23 4.42
N VAL A 61 -8.82 -15.62 5.60
CA VAL A 61 -9.59 -16.32 6.64
C VAL A 61 -9.43 -15.61 7.98
N PRO A 62 -10.40 -15.70 8.91
CA PRO A 62 -10.23 -15.17 10.26
C PRO A 62 -8.96 -15.70 10.91
N SER A 63 -8.15 -14.81 11.49
CA SER A 63 -6.92 -15.21 12.14
C SER A 63 -7.21 -16.04 13.39
N THR A 64 -6.48 -17.13 13.55
CA THR A 64 -6.58 -17.99 14.75
C THR A 64 -5.78 -17.44 15.93
N THR A 65 -4.85 -16.53 15.67
CA THR A 65 -3.91 -15.99 16.67
C THR A 65 -4.27 -14.59 17.13
N ASN A 66 -4.89 -13.79 16.27
CA ASN A 66 -5.24 -12.40 16.54
C ASN A 66 -6.74 -12.16 16.27
N PRO A 67 -7.59 -12.08 17.31
CA PRO A 67 -9.02 -11.80 17.14
C PRO A 67 -9.27 -10.53 16.33
N GLY A 68 -10.10 -10.64 15.28
CA GLY A 68 -10.42 -9.53 14.38
C GLY A 68 -9.43 -9.29 13.23
N ALA A 69 -8.27 -9.97 13.23
CA ALA A 69 -7.35 -9.96 12.10
C ALA A 69 -7.72 -11.03 11.06
N LEU A 70 -7.14 -10.90 9.87
CA LEU A 70 -7.26 -11.87 8.79
C LEU A 70 -5.89 -12.46 8.46
N ASP A 71 -5.84 -13.78 8.30
CA ASP A 71 -4.69 -14.50 7.78
C ASP A 71 -4.92 -14.83 6.29
N LEU A 72 -3.83 -15.01 5.54
CA LEU A 72 -3.90 -15.43 4.15
C LEU A 72 -4.45 -16.87 4.05
N ASN A 73 -5.40 -17.09 3.15
CA ASN A 73 -5.96 -18.41 2.90
C ASN A 73 -5.02 -19.24 2.01
N ALA A 74 -3.95 -19.78 2.62
CA ALA A 74 -2.96 -20.59 1.92
C ALA A 74 -3.59 -21.78 1.18
N SER A 75 -4.65 -22.38 1.73
CA SER A 75 -5.36 -23.50 1.10
C SER A 75 -6.05 -23.10 -0.21
N TYR A 76 -6.67 -21.91 -0.26
CA TYR A 76 -7.29 -21.40 -1.48
C TYR A 76 -6.27 -20.99 -2.53
N LEU A 77 -5.13 -20.42 -2.11
CA LEU A 77 -4.10 -19.94 -3.03
C LEU A 77 -3.15 -21.05 -3.53
N LYS A 78 -3.08 -22.19 -2.84
CA LYS A 78 -2.21 -23.33 -3.16
C LYS A 78 -2.24 -23.79 -4.63
N PRO A 79 -3.40 -23.86 -5.32
CA PRO A 79 -3.43 -24.24 -6.74
C PRO A 79 -2.60 -23.33 -7.64
N TYR A 80 -2.28 -22.11 -7.18
CA TYR A 80 -1.56 -21.09 -7.93
C TYR A 80 -0.09 -20.93 -7.49
N ASP A 81 0.42 -21.82 -6.64
CA ASP A 81 1.77 -21.77 -6.04
C ASP A 81 2.91 -21.55 -7.05
N MET A 82 2.76 -22.10 -8.26
CA MET A 82 3.76 -22.06 -9.34
C MET A 82 3.55 -20.89 -10.32
N SER A 83 2.54 -20.05 -10.10
CA SER A 83 2.33 -18.84 -10.92
C SER A 83 3.50 -17.89 -10.67
N MET A 84 4.19 -17.49 -11.74
CA MET A 84 5.29 -16.55 -11.66
C MET A 84 4.74 -15.14 -11.43
N VAL A 85 5.29 -14.46 -10.43
CA VAL A 85 4.89 -13.11 -10.05
C VAL A 85 6.12 -12.22 -9.81
N PRO A 86 6.03 -10.91 -10.09
CA PRO A 86 7.11 -9.97 -9.84
C PRO A 86 7.20 -9.67 -8.34
N LEU A 87 8.33 -9.98 -7.72
CA LEU A 87 8.59 -9.70 -6.32
C LEU A 87 9.68 -8.64 -6.16
N GLU A 88 9.43 -7.72 -5.22
CA GLU A 88 10.39 -6.79 -4.67
C GLU A 88 10.95 -7.36 -3.36
N LEU A 89 12.27 -7.47 -3.29
CA LEU A 89 13.00 -7.85 -2.08
C LEU A 89 13.69 -6.62 -1.51
N THR A 90 13.33 -6.26 -0.28
CA THR A 90 14.11 -5.32 0.53
C THR A 90 14.81 -6.08 1.63
N SER A 91 16.13 -5.94 1.71
CA SER A 91 16.94 -6.53 2.79
C SER A 91 17.69 -5.47 3.56
N ALA A 92 17.66 -5.53 4.89
CA ALA A 92 18.44 -4.66 5.76
C ALA A 92 19.68 -5.42 6.25
N SER A 93 20.87 -4.87 6.03
CA SER A 93 22.10 -5.42 6.61
C SER A 93 22.25 -4.97 8.06
N PRO A 94 22.28 -5.89 9.04
CA PRO A 94 22.49 -5.51 10.45
C PRO A 94 23.86 -4.88 10.69
N GLU A 95 24.86 -5.20 9.86
CA GLU A 95 26.25 -4.77 10.02
C GLU A 95 26.52 -3.41 9.39
N THR A 96 25.96 -3.15 8.21
CA THR A 96 26.22 -1.92 7.45
C THR A 96 25.10 -0.88 7.60
N HIS A 97 23.97 -1.26 8.19
CA HIS A 97 22.73 -0.48 8.23
C HIS A 97 22.24 -0.02 6.84
N GLN A 98 22.74 -0.62 5.77
CA GLN A 98 22.30 -0.35 4.41
C GLN A 98 21.14 -1.27 4.04
N ASN A 99 20.15 -0.69 3.38
CA ASN A 99 19.09 -1.44 2.72
C ASN A 99 19.50 -1.73 1.28
N SER A 100 19.25 -2.95 0.81
CA SER A 100 19.31 -3.32 -0.59
C SER A 100 17.92 -3.53 -1.15
N PHE A 101 17.75 -3.26 -2.44
CA PHE A 101 16.50 -3.52 -3.17
C PHE A 101 16.75 -4.32 -4.45
N ASP A 102 16.00 -5.42 -4.62
CA ASP A 102 16.05 -6.26 -5.81
C ASP A 102 14.64 -6.54 -6.35
N GLN A 103 14.53 -6.66 -7.67
CA GLN A 103 13.30 -7.08 -8.37
C GLN A 103 13.57 -8.37 -9.15
N PHE A 104 12.70 -9.37 -8.98
CA PHE A 104 12.81 -10.66 -9.68
C PHE A 104 11.46 -11.36 -9.82
N GLU A 105 11.35 -12.23 -10.82
CA GLU A 105 10.20 -13.12 -10.99
C GLU A 105 10.38 -14.38 -10.15
N ALA A 106 9.35 -14.76 -9.38
CA ALA A 106 9.37 -15.98 -8.58
C ALA A 106 7.98 -16.61 -8.45
N PRO A 107 7.89 -17.91 -8.12
CA PRO A 107 6.62 -18.55 -7.81
C PRO A 107 5.89 -17.86 -6.66
N LEU A 108 4.57 -17.68 -6.78
CA LEU A 108 3.69 -17.11 -5.74
C LEU A 108 3.86 -17.80 -4.38
N SER A 109 4.15 -19.09 -4.38
CA SER A 109 4.45 -19.87 -3.16
C SER A 109 5.58 -19.28 -2.31
N LEU A 110 6.58 -18.61 -2.91
CA LEU A 110 7.65 -17.93 -2.17
C LEU A 110 7.08 -16.78 -1.32
N LEU A 111 6.20 -15.96 -1.90
CA LEU A 111 5.54 -14.88 -1.20
C LEU A 111 4.58 -15.42 -0.12
N ILE A 112 3.79 -16.45 -0.43
CA ILE A 112 2.88 -17.09 0.53
C ILE A 112 3.66 -17.64 1.73
N ALA A 113 4.77 -18.34 1.48
CA ALA A 113 5.63 -18.85 2.54
C ALA A 113 6.23 -17.72 3.39
N HIS A 114 6.67 -16.63 2.77
CA HIS A 114 7.16 -15.46 3.49
C HIS A 114 6.08 -14.79 4.34
N MET A 115 4.83 -14.73 3.87
CA MET A 115 3.71 -14.08 4.57
C MET A 115 3.09 -14.94 5.68
N THR A 116 3.14 -16.26 5.56
CA THR A 116 2.55 -17.20 6.53
C THR A 116 3.57 -17.82 7.48
N GLY A 117 4.86 -17.79 7.12
CA GLY A 117 5.96 -18.32 7.93
C GLY A 117 6.33 -17.47 9.15
N PRO A 118 7.45 -17.78 9.83
CA PRO A 118 7.98 -16.96 10.90
C PRO A 118 8.42 -15.58 10.38
N PRO A 119 8.40 -14.53 11.23
CA PRO A 119 8.91 -13.22 10.85
C PRO A 119 10.40 -13.29 10.47
N THR A 120 10.77 -12.65 9.37
CA THR A 120 12.16 -12.45 8.94
C THR A 120 12.51 -10.97 9.11
N PRO A 121 13.02 -10.51 10.27
CA PRO A 121 13.08 -9.08 10.62
C PRO A 121 13.75 -8.21 9.55
N ASP A 122 14.79 -8.75 8.91
CA ASP A 122 15.69 -8.04 8.01
C ASP A 122 15.36 -8.25 6.52
N THR A 123 14.28 -8.95 6.20
CA THR A 123 13.91 -9.31 4.82
C THR A 123 12.43 -9.05 4.59
N ARG A 124 12.08 -8.38 3.49
CA ARG A 124 10.70 -8.12 3.09
C ARG A 124 10.51 -8.52 1.63
N LEU A 125 9.53 -9.39 1.38
CA LEU A 125 9.01 -9.64 0.05
C LEU A 125 7.69 -8.88 -0.15
N TYR A 126 7.58 -8.22 -1.29
CA TYR A 126 6.41 -7.46 -1.68
C TYR A 126 6.08 -7.72 -3.15
N LEU A 127 4.87 -8.21 -3.42
CA LEU A 127 4.27 -8.19 -4.75
C LEU A 127 3.84 -6.75 -5.01
N ALA A 128 4.50 -6.08 -5.95
CA ALA A 128 4.21 -4.70 -6.29
C ALA A 128 3.71 -4.60 -7.73
N GLN A 129 2.61 -3.86 -7.92
CA GLN A 129 2.07 -3.47 -9.22
C GLN A 129 1.81 -4.63 -10.19
N HIS A 130 1.60 -5.85 -9.71
CA HIS A 130 1.36 -7.00 -10.58
C HIS A 130 0.00 -6.87 -11.27
N SER A 131 0.00 -6.89 -12.60
CA SER A 131 -1.20 -6.73 -13.42
C SER A 131 -2.24 -7.79 -13.08
N LEU A 132 -3.50 -7.38 -12.91
CA LEU A 132 -4.59 -8.34 -12.73
C LEU A 132 -4.74 -9.27 -13.95
N HIS A 133 -4.41 -8.80 -15.15
CA HIS A 133 -4.50 -9.61 -16.36
C HIS A 133 -3.49 -10.78 -16.39
N ASP A 134 -2.41 -10.68 -15.63
CA ASP A 134 -1.37 -11.70 -15.56
C ASP A 134 -1.64 -12.74 -14.46
N LEU A 135 -2.66 -12.53 -13.62
CA LEU A 135 -3.08 -13.51 -12.62
C LEU A 135 -3.74 -14.73 -13.27
N PRO A 136 -3.74 -15.91 -12.62
CA PRO A 136 -4.62 -17.01 -12.97
C PRO A 136 -6.09 -16.58 -13.05
N SER A 137 -6.85 -17.11 -14.02
CA SER A 137 -8.24 -16.68 -14.32
C SER A 137 -9.18 -16.67 -13.10
N ASP A 138 -9.03 -17.66 -12.22
CA ASP A 138 -9.86 -17.76 -11.02
C ASP A 138 -9.57 -16.64 -10.02
N LEU A 139 -8.31 -16.20 -9.92
CA LEU A 139 -7.93 -15.03 -9.12
C LEU A 139 -8.38 -13.72 -9.77
N GLN A 140 -8.39 -13.63 -11.10
CA GLN A 140 -8.98 -12.48 -11.82
C GLN A 140 -10.48 -12.35 -11.52
N ASN A 141 -11.21 -13.47 -11.56
CA ASN A 141 -12.64 -13.53 -11.27
C ASN A 141 -12.99 -13.11 -9.83
N ASP A 142 -12.01 -13.14 -8.93
CA ASP A 142 -12.18 -12.68 -7.56
C ASP A 142 -12.08 -11.15 -7.40
N LEU A 143 -11.61 -10.46 -8.43
CA LEU A 143 -11.36 -9.02 -8.48
C LEU A 143 -12.10 -8.37 -9.66
N PRO A 144 -13.44 -8.45 -9.72
CA PRO A 144 -14.20 -7.82 -10.79
C PRO A 144 -14.01 -6.30 -10.77
N THR A 145 -14.03 -5.68 -11.96
CA THR A 145 -14.02 -4.23 -12.10
C THR A 145 -15.18 -3.61 -11.31
N PRO A 146 -14.92 -2.70 -10.35
CA PRO A 146 -15.99 -2.08 -9.59
C PRO A 146 -16.89 -1.20 -10.47
N SER A 147 -18.21 -1.30 -10.28
CA SER A 147 -19.19 -0.50 -11.02
C SER A 147 -19.02 1.01 -10.83
N LEU A 148 -18.34 1.42 -9.75
CA LEU A 148 -17.95 2.80 -9.51
C LEU A 148 -17.14 3.39 -10.68
N ILE A 149 -16.22 2.61 -11.26
CA ILE A 149 -15.32 3.09 -12.32
C ILE A 149 -16.12 3.63 -13.50
N PHE A 150 -17.20 2.97 -13.91
CA PHE A 150 -18.02 3.39 -15.05
C PHE A 150 -18.77 4.70 -14.83
N ARG A 151 -18.78 5.20 -13.59
CA ARG A 151 -19.44 6.44 -13.23
C ARG A 151 -18.45 7.59 -13.05
N ILE A 152 -17.21 7.31 -12.64
CA ILE A 152 -16.18 8.32 -12.37
C ILE A 152 -15.22 8.54 -13.55
N GLY A 153 -14.73 9.77 -13.72
CA GLY A 153 -13.73 10.09 -14.74
C GLY A 153 -14.23 9.81 -16.16
N ARG A 154 -13.40 9.10 -16.95
CA ARG A 154 -13.74 8.71 -18.34
C ARG A 154 -14.44 7.35 -18.43
N GLY A 155 -14.62 6.64 -17.32
CA GLY A 155 -15.20 5.31 -17.30
C GLY A 155 -14.31 4.21 -17.88
N ASP A 156 -13.03 4.49 -18.14
CA ASP A 156 -12.04 3.55 -18.66
C ASP A 156 -10.98 3.18 -17.61
N ILE A 157 -10.32 2.05 -17.84
CA ILE A 157 -9.24 1.54 -17.01
C ILE A 157 -8.01 1.40 -17.90
N TYR A 158 -6.97 2.16 -17.59
CA TYR A 158 -5.68 2.00 -18.26
C TYR A 158 -4.98 0.72 -17.81
N ALA A 159 -4.95 0.49 -16.49
CA ALA A 159 -4.35 -0.69 -15.88
C ALA A 159 -5.03 -1.01 -14.55
N SER A 160 -4.94 -2.27 -14.13
CA SER A 160 -5.34 -2.71 -12.79
C SER A 160 -4.25 -3.62 -12.24
N SER A 161 -3.88 -3.40 -10.98
CA SER A 161 -2.80 -4.15 -10.35
C SER A 161 -3.18 -4.60 -8.95
N VAL A 162 -2.49 -5.64 -8.46
CA VAL A 162 -2.56 -6.10 -7.08
C VAL A 162 -1.23 -5.86 -6.38
N TRP A 163 -1.34 -5.53 -5.09
CA TRP A 163 -0.21 -5.44 -4.18
C TRP A 163 -0.42 -6.39 -3.01
N MET A 164 0.63 -7.10 -2.61
CA MET A 164 0.54 -8.07 -1.52
C MET A 164 1.88 -8.21 -0.80
N GLY A 165 1.88 -8.18 0.53
CA GLY A 165 3.09 -8.43 1.31
C GLY A 165 2.84 -8.43 2.81
N ARG A 166 3.85 -8.85 3.56
CA ARG A 166 3.82 -8.85 5.03
C ARG A 166 4.08 -7.43 5.55
N PRO A 167 3.24 -6.88 6.45
CA PRO A 167 3.53 -5.60 7.09
C PRO A 167 4.84 -5.64 7.90
N PRO A 168 5.59 -4.52 7.95
CA PRO A 168 5.35 -3.27 7.23
C PRO A 168 5.80 -3.34 5.76
N THR A 169 4.98 -2.78 4.87
CA THR A 169 5.35 -2.48 3.47
C THR A 169 5.29 -0.97 3.25
N ARG A 170 6.20 -0.45 2.43
CA ARG A 170 6.34 0.99 2.20
C ARG A 170 6.46 1.28 0.72
N THR A 171 5.86 2.39 0.32
CA THR A 171 6.02 2.96 -1.02
C THR A 171 6.45 4.41 -0.81
N PRO A 172 7.64 4.81 -1.29
CA PRO A 172 8.15 6.17 -1.14
C PRO A 172 7.23 7.22 -1.77
N LEU A 173 7.44 8.49 -1.43
CA LEU A 173 6.71 9.61 -2.04
C LEU A 173 6.91 9.61 -3.56
N HIS A 174 5.81 9.53 -4.31
CA HIS A 174 5.79 9.56 -5.76
C HIS A 174 4.48 10.18 -6.25
N ARG A 175 4.38 10.36 -7.56
CA ARG A 175 3.16 10.79 -8.25
C ARG A 175 2.93 9.94 -9.48
N ASP A 176 1.73 9.38 -9.58
CA ASP A 176 1.27 8.66 -10.76
C ASP A 176 0.74 9.61 -11.84
N PRO A 177 0.81 9.21 -13.12
CA PRO A 177 0.33 10.03 -14.23
C PRO A 177 -1.20 10.08 -14.34
N ASN A 178 -1.89 9.07 -13.79
CA ASN A 178 -3.34 8.90 -13.91
C ASN A 178 -4.02 9.01 -12.52
N PRO A 179 -5.31 9.40 -12.47
CA PRO A 179 -6.13 9.18 -11.28
C PRO A 179 -6.20 7.69 -10.94
N ASN A 180 -6.19 7.36 -9.66
CA ASN A 180 -6.25 5.99 -9.17
C ASN A 180 -7.51 5.75 -8.34
N LEU A 181 -7.99 4.51 -8.34
CA LEU A 181 -8.87 3.97 -7.32
C LEU A 181 -8.08 2.88 -6.57
N PHE A 182 -7.77 3.12 -5.31
CA PHE A 182 -7.09 2.15 -4.47
C PHE A 182 -8.10 1.45 -3.56
N VAL A 183 -8.15 0.11 -3.59
CA VAL A 183 -9.09 -0.68 -2.78
C VAL A 183 -8.32 -1.57 -1.80
N GLN A 184 -8.63 -1.46 -0.51
CA GLN A 184 -7.96 -2.23 0.53
C GLN A 184 -8.70 -3.57 0.79
N LEU A 185 -8.08 -4.69 0.43
CA LEU A 185 -8.71 -6.02 0.56
C LEU A 185 -8.58 -6.63 1.96
N ALA A 186 -7.45 -6.43 2.64
CA ALA A 186 -7.19 -6.95 3.98
C ALA A 186 -6.12 -6.13 4.71
N GLY A 187 -6.17 -6.10 6.04
CA GLY A 187 -5.27 -5.28 6.85
C GLY A 187 -5.62 -3.79 6.79
N GLN A 188 -4.65 -2.94 7.10
CA GLN A 188 -4.80 -1.48 7.13
C GLN A 188 -3.70 -0.82 6.30
N LYS A 189 -4.06 0.22 5.54
CA LYS A 189 -3.11 1.08 4.82
C LYS A 189 -3.28 2.51 5.29
N VAL A 190 -2.16 3.18 5.56
CA VAL A 190 -2.11 4.62 5.80
C VAL A 190 -1.45 5.28 4.61
N VAL A 191 -2.09 6.32 4.08
CA VAL A 191 -1.65 7.05 2.90
C VAL A 191 -1.61 8.54 3.23
N ARG A 192 -0.48 9.19 2.98
CA ARG A 192 -0.34 10.65 3.05
C ARG A 192 -0.30 11.22 1.66
N LEU A 193 -1.19 12.16 1.38
CA LEU A 193 -1.37 12.78 0.07
C LEU A 193 -1.11 14.27 0.19
N MET A 194 -0.44 14.81 -0.83
CA MET A 194 -0.12 16.23 -0.93
C MET A 194 -0.59 16.72 -2.28
N ARG A 195 -0.94 18.01 -2.36
CA ARG A 195 -1.14 18.64 -3.66
C ARG A 195 0.15 18.54 -4.49
N PRO A 196 0.05 18.46 -5.83
CA PRO A 196 1.21 18.33 -6.71
C PRO A 196 2.36 19.30 -6.42
N GLU A 197 2.03 20.58 -6.20
CA GLU A 197 2.97 21.66 -5.92
C GLU A 197 3.69 21.47 -4.58
N VAL A 198 2.99 20.98 -3.56
CA VAL A 198 3.56 20.71 -2.23
C VAL A 198 4.47 19.48 -2.28
N GLY A 199 3.99 18.38 -2.88
CA GLY A 199 4.79 17.16 -3.03
C GLY A 199 6.08 17.42 -3.83
N ARG A 200 6.01 18.24 -4.89
CA ARG A 200 7.19 18.68 -5.64
C ARG A 200 8.14 19.51 -4.77
N ALA A 201 7.63 20.47 -3.98
CA ALA A 201 8.48 21.28 -3.11
C ALA A 201 9.20 20.43 -2.04
N VAL A 202 8.52 19.43 -1.47
CA VAL A 202 9.14 18.45 -0.55
C VAL A 202 10.24 17.68 -1.26
N TYR A 203 9.97 17.17 -2.47
CA TYR A 203 10.96 16.44 -3.26
C TYR A 203 12.19 17.28 -3.59
N GLU A 204 12.01 18.51 -4.08
CA GLU A 204 13.09 19.42 -4.43
C GLU A 204 13.94 19.79 -3.22
N LYS A 205 13.30 20.03 -2.06
CA LYS A 205 14.01 20.30 -0.79
C LYS A 205 14.90 19.12 -0.40
N VAL A 206 14.36 17.90 -0.38
CA VAL A 206 15.14 16.70 0.00
C VAL A 206 16.30 16.47 -0.97
N ARG A 207 16.07 16.65 -2.28
CA ARG A 207 17.14 16.55 -3.29
C ARG A 207 18.27 17.55 -3.07
N ALA A 208 17.94 18.77 -2.67
CA ALA A 208 18.93 19.80 -2.33
C ALA A 208 19.74 19.41 -1.09
N GLU A 209 19.08 18.89 -0.05
CA GLU A 209 19.73 18.42 1.19
C GLU A 209 20.67 17.22 0.96
N VAL A 210 20.30 16.31 0.06
CA VAL A 210 21.08 15.12 -0.30
C VAL A 210 22.15 15.41 -1.37
N GLY A 211 22.30 16.67 -1.80
CA GLY A 211 23.34 17.09 -2.75
C GLY A 211 23.11 16.61 -4.20
N ARG A 212 21.88 16.23 -4.56
CA ARG A 212 21.51 15.74 -5.89
C ARG A 212 20.61 16.74 -6.64
N ALA A 213 21.10 17.93 -6.96
CA ALA A 213 20.30 18.90 -7.72
C ALA A 213 19.93 18.37 -9.13
N GLY A 214 18.66 18.51 -9.57
CA GLY A 214 18.24 18.34 -10.97
C GLY A 214 17.57 17.01 -11.41
N GLY A 215 16.73 16.36 -10.59
CA GLY A 215 15.95 15.16 -10.96
C GLY A 215 14.47 15.44 -11.29
N LYS A 216 13.80 14.54 -12.04
CA LYS A 216 12.34 14.63 -12.29
C LYS A 216 11.56 14.05 -11.11
N ALA A 217 10.57 14.78 -10.60
CA ALA A 217 9.67 14.32 -9.52
C ALA A 217 8.61 13.28 -9.97
N ASN A 218 8.43 13.10 -11.28
CA ASN A 218 7.37 12.25 -11.85
C ASN A 218 7.96 10.91 -12.29
N MET A 219 7.24 9.81 -12.03
CA MET A 219 7.57 8.44 -12.45
C MET A 219 9.00 8.03 -12.14
N ARG A 220 9.17 7.36 -11.00
CA ARG A 220 10.47 6.95 -10.48
C ARG A 220 10.48 5.44 -10.25
N GLY A 221 11.64 4.82 -10.38
CA GLY A 221 11.81 3.37 -10.38
C GLY A 221 12.54 2.85 -9.14
N GLN A 222 13.46 1.91 -9.33
CA GLN A 222 14.22 1.23 -8.27
C GLN A 222 15.02 2.23 -7.40
N GLU A 223 15.44 3.36 -7.97
CA GLU A 223 16.22 4.39 -7.28
C GLU A 223 15.44 5.11 -6.15
N MET A 224 14.14 4.86 -6.03
CA MET A 224 13.35 5.30 -4.88
C MET A 224 13.46 4.39 -3.67
N MET A 225 13.82 3.12 -3.87
CA MET A 225 13.63 2.07 -2.87
C MET A 225 14.86 1.86 -1.99
N GLU A 226 15.97 2.55 -2.29
CA GLU A 226 17.22 2.46 -1.55
C GLU A 226 18.00 3.79 -1.52
N GLY A 227 18.90 3.91 -0.55
CA GLY A 227 19.83 5.02 -0.41
C GLY A 227 19.31 6.24 0.37
N THR A 228 20.18 7.23 0.51
CA THR A 228 19.98 8.41 1.36
C THR A 228 18.80 9.29 0.95
N GLU A 229 18.46 9.30 -0.34
CA GLU A 229 17.30 10.03 -0.85
C GLU A 229 15.98 9.40 -0.39
N MET A 230 15.89 8.06 -0.40
CA MET A 230 14.73 7.32 0.10
C MET A 230 14.50 7.61 1.58
N GLU A 231 15.55 7.49 2.39
CA GLU A 231 15.50 7.74 3.83
C GLU A 231 15.12 9.20 4.14
N ALA A 232 15.70 10.16 3.41
CA ALA A 232 15.39 11.57 3.60
C ALA A 232 13.94 11.91 3.20
N LEU A 233 13.43 11.34 2.11
CA LEU A 233 12.02 11.50 1.71
C LEU A 233 11.09 10.84 2.73
N GLU A 234 11.42 9.64 3.20
CA GLU A 234 10.64 8.97 4.22
C GLU A 234 10.56 9.82 5.50
N ASN A 235 11.70 10.32 5.96
CA ASN A 235 11.79 11.19 7.12
C ASN A 235 10.98 12.49 6.93
N ALA A 236 11.05 13.12 5.74
CA ALA A 236 10.30 14.32 5.44
C ALA A 236 8.78 14.10 5.50
N VAL A 237 8.29 12.95 5.03
CA VAL A 237 6.85 12.64 5.00
C VAL A 237 6.35 12.08 6.33
N TRP A 238 7.11 11.23 7.01
CA TRP A 238 6.61 10.41 8.11
C TRP A 238 7.08 10.81 9.52
N ASN A 239 8.14 11.62 9.67
CA ASN A 239 8.59 12.09 10.99
C ASN A 239 7.82 13.31 11.50
N GLU A 240 7.90 13.56 12.81
CA GLU A 240 7.23 14.69 13.48
C GLU A 240 7.72 16.05 12.96
N GLN A 241 9.03 16.20 12.77
CA GLN A 241 9.67 17.42 12.27
C GLN A 241 9.82 17.42 10.74
N GLY A 242 9.00 16.64 10.04
CA GLY A 242 9.06 16.49 8.58
C GLY A 242 8.75 17.78 7.82
N ALA A 243 9.07 17.79 6.52
CA ALA A 243 8.88 18.97 5.68
C ALA A 243 7.40 19.20 5.34
N MET A 244 6.96 20.46 5.48
CA MET A 244 5.63 21.01 5.14
C MET A 244 4.42 20.30 5.79
N GLU A 245 3.39 21.08 6.13
CA GLU A 245 2.18 20.62 6.84
C GLU A 245 0.93 20.61 5.94
N GLU A 246 1.11 20.77 4.63
CA GLU A 246 -0.02 20.86 3.71
C GLU A 246 -0.28 19.51 3.03
N GLY A 247 -1.20 18.74 3.60
CA GLY A 247 -1.66 17.48 3.03
C GLY A 247 -2.80 16.86 3.81
N VAL A 248 -3.24 15.70 3.32
CA VAL A 248 -4.22 14.85 3.99
C VAL A 248 -3.69 13.46 4.28
N GLU A 249 -4.19 12.83 5.35
CA GLU A 249 -3.95 11.44 5.70
C GLU A 249 -5.24 10.65 5.57
N ALA A 250 -5.17 9.53 4.85
CA ALA A 250 -6.23 8.55 4.73
C ALA A 250 -5.80 7.25 5.42
N THR A 251 -6.70 6.69 6.23
CA THR A 251 -6.58 5.33 6.77
C THR A 251 -7.64 4.48 6.11
N LEU A 252 -7.21 3.41 5.45
CA LEU A 252 -8.08 2.47 4.75
C LEU A 252 -8.08 1.15 5.49
N GLU A 253 -9.28 0.68 5.80
CA GLU A 253 -9.55 -0.65 6.32
C GLU A 253 -10.08 -1.56 5.21
N ARG A 254 -10.29 -2.83 5.54
CA ARG A 254 -10.86 -3.81 4.62
C ARG A 254 -12.18 -3.29 4.02
N GLY A 255 -12.26 -3.27 2.69
CA GLY A 255 -13.44 -2.87 1.94
C GLY A 255 -13.52 -1.37 1.65
N ASP A 256 -12.57 -0.58 2.15
CA ASP A 256 -12.49 0.85 1.83
C ASP A 256 -11.82 1.08 0.48
N GLY A 257 -12.24 2.15 -0.19
CA GLY A 257 -11.56 2.74 -1.35
C GLY A 257 -10.98 4.11 -1.06
N LEU A 258 -10.03 4.54 -1.88
CA LEU A 258 -9.44 5.88 -1.93
C LEU A 258 -9.27 6.34 -3.38
#